data_AF-A0A2B7ZW40-F1
#
_entry.id   AF-A0A2B7ZW40-F1
#
_cell.length_a   1.000
_cell.length_b   1.000
_cell.length_c   1.000
_cell.angle_alpha   90.00
_cell.angle_beta   90.00
_cell.angle_gamma   90.00
#
_symmetry.space_group_name_H-M   'P 1'
#
loop_
_entity.id
_entity.type
_entity.pdbx_description
1 polymer ?
#
loop_
_entity_poly.entity_id
_entity_poly.type
_entity_poly.pdbx_seq_one_letter_code
_entity_poly.pdbx_strand_id
1 'polypeptide(L)'
;MGASALNEFRLVGGTALTLYLGHRIFDDVDLFTDNREVPILELKSILAKDYKCRIKDEYIDFLEGNCFGFSCNDKKIRYDIQIKSTKFIDPPQHIDGIRLASLRDIAISKL
;
A
#
# COMPACT_ATOMS: atom_id res chain seq x y z
N MET A 1 5.99 18.70 4.42
CA MET A 1 6.60 18.10 3.20
C MET A 1 6.66 16.57 3.23
N GLY A 2 6.48 15.89 4.39
CA GLY A 2 6.79 14.45 4.53
C GLY A 2 5.72 13.42 4.13
N ALA A 3 4.85 13.66 3.15
CA ALA A 3 3.84 12.65 2.76
C ALA A 3 3.60 12.51 1.24
N SER A 4 4.29 13.27 0.38
CA SER A 4 4.10 13.18 -1.07
C SER A 4 4.37 11.79 -1.62
N ALA A 5 5.36 11.07 -1.08
CA ALA A 5 5.69 9.71 -1.49
C ALA A 5 4.54 8.71 -1.28
N LEU A 6 3.65 8.95 -0.31
CA LEU A 6 2.48 8.10 -0.05
C LEU A 6 1.35 8.32 -1.07
N ASN A 7 1.33 9.45 -1.79
CA ASN A 7 0.28 9.76 -2.76
C ASN A 7 0.30 8.85 -3.99
N GLU A 8 1.43 8.18 -4.22
CA GLU A 8 1.62 7.21 -5.30
C GLU A 8 0.95 5.86 -4.99
N PHE A 9 0.53 5.63 -3.74
CA PHE A 9 -0.04 4.37 -3.29
C PHE A 9 -1.56 4.40 -3.23
N ARG A 10 -2.15 3.23 -3.42
CA ARG A 10 -3.58 2.99 -3.20
C ARG A 10 -3.72 2.03 -2.04
N LEU A 11 -4.67 2.32 -1.15
CA LEU A 11 -5.12 1.37 -0.16
C LEU A 11 -5.85 0.22 -0.86
N VAL A 12 -5.49 -1.01 -0.53
CA VAL A 12 -6.07 -2.23 -1.11
C VAL A 12 -6.54 -3.20 -0.02
N GLY A 13 -6.84 -4.43 -0.42
CA GLY A 13 -7.06 -5.54 0.52
C GLY A 13 -8.32 -5.40 1.36
N GLY A 14 -8.32 -6.02 2.53
CA GLY A 14 -9.42 -5.91 3.50
C GLY A 14 -9.64 -4.47 3.96
N THR A 15 -8.56 -3.67 3.96
CA THR A 15 -8.56 -2.30 4.47
C THR A 15 -9.22 -1.30 3.55
N ALA A 16 -9.09 -1.48 2.25
CA ALA A 16 -9.95 -0.78 1.33
C ALA A 16 -11.43 -1.21 1.46
N LEU A 17 -11.71 -2.50 1.66
CA LEU A 17 -13.09 -3.02 1.66
C LEU A 17 -13.96 -2.49 2.80
N THR A 18 -13.45 -2.30 4.02
CA THR A 18 -14.27 -1.70 5.09
C THR A 18 -14.62 -0.26 4.78
N LEU A 19 -13.75 0.51 4.12
CA LEU A 19 -14.09 1.88 3.73
C LEU A 19 -15.19 1.90 2.66
N TYR A 20 -15.23 0.89 1.78
CA TYR A 20 -16.34 0.73 0.84
C TYR A 20 -17.63 0.23 1.49
N LEU A 21 -17.55 -0.72 2.43
CA LEU A 21 -18.68 -1.57 2.82
C LEU A 21 -19.05 -1.50 4.32
N GLY A 22 -18.26 -0.81 5.15
CA GLY A 22 -18.60 -0.53 6.56
C GLY A 22 -18.44 -1.68 7.55
N HIS A 23 -17.57 -2.67 7.31
CA HIS A 23 -17.43 -3.85 8.17
C HIS A 23 -16.00 -4.14 8.68
N ARG A 24 -15.85 -4.27 10.02
CA ARG A 24 -14.65 -4.72 10.80
C ARG A 24 -13.62 -3.65 11.20
N ILE A 25 -12.93 -3.91 12.32
CA ILE A 25 -11.76 -3.18 12.85
C ILE A 25 -10.48 -3.57 12.09
N PHE A 26 -9.55 -2.62 11.96
CA PHE A 26 -8.31 -2.74 11.19
C PHE A 26 -7.06 -3.01 12.01
N ASP A 27 -6.34 -4.07 11.62
CA ASP A 27 -5.06 -4.45 12.22
C ASP A 27 -3.89 -4.41 11.20
N ASP A 28 -4.20 -4.50 9.89
CA ASP A 28 -3.23 -4.49 8.78
C ASP A 28 -3.62 -3.44 7.72
N VAL A 29 -2.63 -2.80 7.09
CA VAL A 29 -2.82 -1.80 6.04
C VAL A 29 -1.96 -2.15 4.82
N ASP A 30 -2.62 -2.45 3.70
CA ASP A 30 -1.94 -2.79 2.45
C ASP A 30 -1.91 -1.58 1.51
N LEU A 31 -0.72 -1.09 1.18
CA LEU A 31 -0.49 0.07 0.32
C LEU A 31 0.28 -0.33 -0.94
N PHE A 32 -0.42 -0.42 -2.07
CA PHE A 32 0.18 -0.87 -3.33
C PHE A 32 0.24 0.25 -4.36
N THR A 33 1.28 0.24 -5.19
CA THR A 33 1.44 1.14 -6.33
C THR A 33 1.87 0.36 -7.56
N ASP A 34 1.47 0.82 -8.74
CA ASP A 34 2.00 0.37 -10.03
C ASP A 34 3.03 1.36 -10.61
N ASN A 35 3.37 2.42 -9.85
CA ASN A 35 4.41 3.37 -10.19
C ASN A 35 5.79 2.85 -9.72
N ARG A 36 6.66 2.52 -10.68
CA ARG A 36 8.03 2.02 -10.40
C ARG A 36 9.03 3.12 -10.06
N GLU A 37 8.66 4.39 -10.24
CA GLU A 37 9.52 5.55 -10.01
C GLU A 37 9.36 6.13 -8.60
N VAL A 38 8.59 5.46 -7.73
CA VAL A 38 8.39 5.90 -6.34
C VAL A 38 9.74 6.03 -5.61
N PRO A 39 9.99 7.15 -4.90
CA PRO A 39 11.22 7.36 -4.15
C PRO A 39 11.24 6.49 -2.87
N ILE A 40 11.52 5.20 -3.04
CA ILE A 40 11.35 4.19 -1.98
C ILE A 40 12.19 4.45 -0.73
N LEU A 41 13.39 5.02 -0.90
CA LEU A 41 14.27 5.39 0.20
C LEU A 41 13.70 6.56 1.02
N GLU A 42 13.09 7.54 0.34
CA GLU A 42 12.41 8.65 1.00
C GLU A 42 11.20 8.15 1.78
N LEU A 43 10.39 7.28 1.17
CA LEU A 43 9.25 6.65 1.83
C LEU A 43 9.67 5.90 3.10
N LYS A 44 10.70 5.05 3.01
CA LYS A 44 11.24 4.34 4.18
C LYS A 44 11.74 5.29 5.26
N SER A 45 12.41 6.38 4.88
CA SER A 45 12.86 7.42 5.82
C SER A 45 11.67 8.09 6.52
N ILE A 46 10.62 8.46 5.79
CA ILE A 46 9.39 9.04 6.34
C ILE A 46 8.73 8.07 7.32
N LEU A 47 8.52 6.81 6.90
CA LEU A 47 7.90 5.78 7.75
C LEU A 47 8.69 5.56 9.05
N ALA A 48 10.01 5.49 8.97
CA ALA A 48 10.86 5.29 10.14
C ALA A 48 10.94 6.52 11.06
N LYS A 49 11.10 7.72 10.50
CA LYS A 49 11.35 8.95 11.29
C LYS A 49 10.06 9.58 11.79
N ASP A 50 9.06 9.71 10.93
CA ASP A 50 7.85 10.49 11.20
C ASP A 50 6.77 9.60 11.81
N TYR A 51 6.61 8.38 11.29
CA TYR A 51 5.61 7.42 11.74
C TYR A 51 6.14 6.37 12.73
N LYS A 52 7.44 6.43 13.07
CA LYS A 52 8.12 5.49 14.00
C LYS A 52 7.94 4.02 13.64
N CYS A 53 7.75 3.72 12.36
CA CYS A 53 7.61 2.36 11.87
C CYS A 53 8.97 1.65 11.85
N ARG A 54 8.98 0.37 12.24
CA ARG A 54 10.14 -0.49 12.04
C ARG A 54 10.02 -1.20 10.69
N ILE A 55 10.93 -0.89 9.76
CA ILE A 55 11.01 -1.56 8.46
C ILE A 55 11.47 -3.02 8.63
N LYS A 56 10.83 -3.93 7.90
CA LYS A 56 11.01 -5.38 7.95
C LYS A 56 10.78 -6.01 6.57
N ASP A 57 11.18 -7.27 6.43
CA ASP A 57 10.78 -8.17 5.33
C ASP A 57 10.87 -7.53 3.94
N GLU A 58 11.99 -6.87 3.62
CA GLU A 58 12.22 -6.33 2.28
C GLU A 58 12.54 -7.45 1.30
N TYR A 59 11.88 -7.43 0.14
CA TYR A 59 12.06 -8.45 -0.89
C TYR A 59 11.89 -7.88 -2.30
N ILE A 60 12.43 -8.64 -3.26
CA ILE A 60 12.17 -8.48 -4.68
C ILE A 60 11.65 -9.84 -5.17
N ASP A 61 10.48 -9.83 -5.79
CA ASP A 61 9.93 -11.00 -6.46
C ASP A 61 10.22 -10.93 -7.96
N PHE A 62 11.18 -11.76 -8.39
CA PHE A 62 11.58 -11.87 -9.78
C PHE A 62 10.61 -12.69 -10.63
N LEU A 63 9.81 -13.57 -10.01
CA LEU A 63 8.84 -14.42 -10.71
C LEU A 63 7.60 -13.61 -11.09
N GLU A 64 7.22 -12.64 -10.26
CA GLU A 64 6.12 -11.70 -10.54
C GLU A 64 6.57 -10.43 -11.28
N GLY A 65 7.54 -10.52 -12.19
CA GLY A 65 7.91 -9.39 -13.05
C GLY A 65 8.62 -8.25 -12.35
N ASN A 66 9.44 -8.58 -11.35
CA ASN A 66 10.25 -7.67 -10.52
C ASN A 66 9.39 -6.77 -9.62
N CYS A 67 8.44 -7.37 -8.88
CA CYS A 67 7.77 -6.67 -7.80
C CYS A 67 8.77 -6.38 -6.68
N PHE A 68 8.66 -5.20 -6.07
CA PHE A 68 9.41 -4.85 -4.88
C PHE A 68 8.44 -4.68 -3.72
N GLY A 69 8.76 -5.21 -2.55
CA GLY A 69 7.91 -5.07 -1.38
C GLY A 69 8.71 -4.98 -0.08
N PHE A 70 8.07 -4.42 0.93
CA PHE A 70 8.53 -4.49 2.31
C PHE A 70 7.37 -4.33 3.27
N SER A 71 7.53 -4.88 4.46
CA SER A 71 6.60 -4.63 5.55
C SER A 71 7.18 -3.60 6.51
N CYS A 72 6.32 -2.89 7.22
CA CYS A 72 6.75 -2.16 8.40
C CYS A 72 5.63 -2.18 9.42
N ASN A 73 5.93 -1.86 10.67
CA ASN A 73 4.90 -1.82 11.70
C ASN A 73 5.16 -0.71 12.69
N ASP A 74 4.08 -0.10 13.16
CA ASP A 74 4.07 0.68 14.39
C ASP A 74 3.63 -0.23 15.57
N LYS A 75 3.25 0.38 16.71
CA LYS A 75 2.87 -0.35 17.92
C LYS A 75 1.63 -1.23 17.76
N LYS A 76 0.74 -0.93 16.82
CA LYS A 76 -0.56 -1.60 16.67
C LYS A 76 -0.86 -2.05 15.25
N ILE A 77 -0.29 -1.38 14.25
CA ILE A 77 -0.64 -1.59 12.85
C ILE A 77 0.59 -2.09 12.10
N ARG A 78 0.39 -3.14 11.30
CA ARG A 78 1.34 -3.56 10.27
C ARG A 78 0.93 -2.95 8.94
N TYR A 79 1.91 -2.46 8.21
CA TYR A 79 1.78 -1.92 6.87
C TYR A 79 2.52 -2.85 5.92
N ASP A 80 1.85 -3.27 4.85
CA ASP A 80 2.48 -3.97 3.73
C ASP A 80 2.56 -3.04 2.53
N ILE A 81 3.76 -2.83 2.01
CA ILE A 81 4.00 -1.86 0.94
C ILE A 81 4.58 -2.58 -0.26
N GLN A 82 3.91 -2.47 -1.41
CA GLN A 82 4.31 -3.16 -2.62
C GLN A 82 4.28 -2.25 -3.85
N ILE A 83 5.31 -2.38 -4.68
CA ILE A 83 5.38 -1.86 -6.04
C ILE A 83 5.09 -3.04 -6.97
N LYS A 84 3.88 -3.07 -7.51
CA LYS A 84 3.42 -4.14 -8.41
C LYS A 84 4.00 -3.97 -9.80
N SER A 85 4.25 -5.09 -10.45
CA SER A 85 4.63 -5.12 -11.86
C SER A 85 3.43 -4.88 -12.79
N THR A 86 2.21 -5.13 -12.31
CA THR A 86 0.95 -5.00 -13.02
C THR A 86 0.25 -3.68 -12.70
N LYS A 87 -0.36 -3.08 -13.72
CA LYS A 87 -1.14 -1.85 -13.57
C LYS A 87 -2.48 -2.12 -12.90
N PHE A 88 -2.96 -1.13 -12.15
CA PHE A 88 -4.37 -1.11 -11.77
C PHE A 88 -5.24 -0.94 -13.02
N ILE A 89 -6.37 -1.65 -13.05
CA ILE A 89 -7.30 -1.65 -14.18
C ILE A 89 -8.11 -0.36 -14.18
N ASP A 90 -8.64 0.00 -13.01
CA ASP A 90 -9.50 1.18 -12.88
C ASP A 90 -8.73 2.36 -12.27
N PRO A 91 -9.19 3.61 -12.49
CA PRO A 91 -8.67 4.77 -11.78
C PRO A 91 -8.80 4.63 -10.25
N PRO A 92 -7.95 5.32 -9.48
CA PRO A 92 -8.05 5.33 -8.03
C PRO A 92 -9.39 5.92 -7.59
N GLN A 93 -10.00 5.29 -6.59
CA GLN A 93 -11.19 5.82 -5.94
C GLN A 93 -10.79 6.69 -4.76
N HIS A 94 -11.61 7.69 -4.43
CA HIS A 94 -11.37 8.56 -3.30
C HIS A 94 -12.56 8.48 -2.34
N ILE A 95 -12.33 7.95 -1.15
CA ILE A 95 -13.32 7.85 -0.08
C ILE A 95 -12.71 8.51 1.15
N ASP A 96 -13.40 9.50 1.71
CA ASP A 96 -12.93 10.29 2.86
C ASP A 96 -11.51 10.86 2.69
N GLY A 97 -11.16 11.23 1.46
CA GLY A 97 -9.82 11.76 1.12
C GLY A 97 -8.71 10.69 1.06
N ILE A 98 -9.03 9.42 1.28
CA ILE A 98 -8.11 8.30 1.12
C ILE A 98 -8.16 7.82 -0.32
N ARG A 99 -7.00 7.48 -0.89
CA ARG A 99 -6.86 6.92 -2.24
C ARG A 99 -6.93 5.39 -2.17
N LEU A 100 -7.95 4.79 -2.78
CA LEU A 100 -8.20 3.34 -2.76
C LEU A 100 -8.08 2.73 -4.17
N ALA A 101 -7.76 1.44 -4.24
CA ALA A 101 -8.02 0.67 -5.44
C ALA A 101 -9.54 0.47 -5.63
N SER A 102 -9.98 0.27 -6.87
CA SER A 102 -11.38 -0.06 -7.16
C SER A 102 -11.77 -1.40 -6.53
N LEU A 103 -13.07 -1.62 -6.30
CA LEU A 103 -13.57 -2.93 -5.86
C LEU A 103 -13.17 -4.06 -6.83
N ARG A 104 -13.09 -3.77 -8.13
CA ARG A 104 -12.66 -4.72 -9.16
C ARG A 104 -11.19 -5.10 -9.01
N ASP A 105 -10.32 -4.12 -8.86
CA ASP A 105 -8.88 -4.33 -8.64
C ASP A 105 -8.62 -5.11 -7.35
N ILE A 106 -9.36 -4.80 -6.28
CA ILE A 106 -9.27 -5.51 -5.00
C ILE A 106 -9.71 -6.97 -5.16
N ALA A 107 -10.82 -7.22 -5.86
CA ALA A 107 -11.31 -8.57 -6.10
C ALA A 107 -10.29 -9.42 -6.89
N ILE A 108 -9.67 -8.83 -7.91
CA ILE A 108 -8.66 -9.52 -8.74
C ILE A 108 -7.39 -9.83 -7.96
N SER A 109 -6.94 -8.95 -7.04
CA SER A 109 -5.77 -9.24 -6.21
C SER A 109 -5.94 -10.41 -5.23
N LYS A 110 -7.16 -10.93 -5.06
CA LYS A 110 -7.48 -12.06 -4.18
C LYS A 110 -7.76 -13.38 -4.92
N LEU A 111 -7.88 -13.33 -6.24
CA LEU A 111 -8.22 -14.47 -7.10
C LEU A 111 -6.94 -14.99 -7.77
#